data_AF-A0A851H4V3-F1
#
_entry.id   AF-A0A851H4V3-F1
#
_cell.length_a   1.000
_cell.length_b   1.000
_cell.length_c   1.000
_cell.angle_alpha   90.00
_cell.angle_beta   90.00
_cell.angle_gamma   90.00
#
_symmetry.space_group_name_H-M   'P 1'
#
loop_
_entity.id
_entity.type
_entity.pdbx_description
1 polymer ?
#
loop_
_entity_poly.entity_id
_entity_poly.type
_entity_poly.pdbx_seq_one_letter_code
_entity_poly.pdbx_strand_id
1 'polypeptide(L)'
;MTKPLNLHEHFTPIPGDPDGAMHLSMPATLLVIADCINSDDSTPEGQQRAKAVITEFVAMLRKIHWPQAEYLETWLLRGNPDARRLLPALVKAVDAVGQMEVGNMLNRMMEGL
;
A
#
# COMPACT_ATOMS: atom_id res chain seq x y z
N MET A 1 -8.19 -18.35 -14.92
CA MET A 1 -7.30 -18.77 -13.82
C MET A 1 -6.34 -17.63 -13.53
N THR A 2 -6.36 -17.04 -12.33
CA THR A 2 -5.38 -16.03 -11.93
C THR A 2 -4.05 -16.73 -11.62
N LYS A 3 -2.93 -16.25 -12.19
CA LYS A 3 -1.59 -16.74 -11.85
C LYS A 3 -1.37 -16.68 -10.33
N PRO A 4 -0.59 -17.61 -9.74
CA PRO A 4 -0.20 -17.53 -8.34
C PRO A 4 0.48 -16.18 -8.06
N LEU A 5 0.21 -15.56 -6.92
CA LEU A 5 0.90 -14.34 -6.49
C LEU A 5 2.40 -14.63 -6.36
N ASN A 6 3.23 -13.96 -7.16
CA ASN A 6 4.67 -14.09 -7.09
C ASN A 6 5.24 -13.00 -6.18
N LEU A 7 5.65 -13.35 -4.96
CA LEU A 7 6.15 -12.39 -3.99
C LEU A 7 7.39 -11.62 -4.47
N HIS A 8 8.21 -12.24 -5.33
CA HIS A 8 9.42 -11.61 -5.87
C HIS A 8 9.14 -10.42 -6.79
N GLU A 9 7.93 -10.33 -7.36
CA GLU A 9 7.50 -9.18 -8.17
C GLU A 9 7.10 -7.97 -7.32
N HIS A 10 6.92 -8.18 -6.02
CA HIS A 10 6.43 -7.16 -5.09
C HIS A 10 7.46 -6.73 -4.05
N PHE A 11 8.41 -7.63 -3.75
CA PHE A 11 9.53 -7.42 -2.83
C PHE A 11 10.82 -7.90 -3.51
N THR A 12 11.65 -6.97 -3.96
CA THR A 12 12.92 -7.28 -4.63
C THR A 12 14.07 -6.71 -3.81
N PRO A 13 15.01 -7.52 -3.30
CA PRO A 13 16.16 -7.00 -2.58
C PRO A 13 16.99 -6.03 -3.42
N ILE A 14 17.54 -4.98 -2.80
CA ILE A 14 18.49 -4.08 -3.44
C ILE A 14 19.88 -4.71 -3.37
N PRO A 15 20.50 -5.10 -4.51
CA PRO A 15 21.80 -5.76 -4.49
C PRO A 15 22.89 -4.86 -3.90
N GLY A 16 23.61 -5.37 -2.91
CA GLY A 16 24.74 -4.68 -2.29
C GLY A 16 24.37 -3.65 -1.22
N ASP A 17 23.08 -3.50 -0.90
CA ASP A 17 22.64 -2.70 0.24
C ASP A 17 22.97 -3.43 1.57
N PRO A 18 23.80 -2.84 2.45
CA PRO A 18 24.26 -3.50 3.67
C PRO A 18 23.14 -3.67 4.71
N ASP A 19 22.08 -2.88 4.62
CA ASP A 19 20.96 -2.86 5.56
C ASP A 19 19.81 -3.77 5.08
N GLY A 20 19.97 -4.41 3.92
CA GLY A 20 18.99 -5.35 3.37
C GLY A 20 17.75 -4.67 2.80
N ALA A 21 17.89 -3.44 2.31
CA ALA A 21 16.77 -2.70 1.74
C ALA A 21 16.10 -3.43 0.56
N MET A 22 14.82 -3.14 0.34
CA MET A 22 14.01 -3.75 -0.73
C MET A 22 13.38 -2.69 -1.63
N HIS A 23 13.38 -2.96 -2.94
CA HIS A 23 12.44 -2.34 -3.87
C HIS A 23 11.04 -2.91 -3.66
N LEU A 24 10.08 -2.02 -3.48
CA LEU A 24 8.67 -2.36 -3.29
C LEU A 24 7.86 -1.96 -4.52
N SER A 25 7.01 -2.86 -4.98
CA SER A 25 5.93 -2.50 -5.91
C SER A 25 4.88 -1.62 -5.23
N MET A 26 4.08 -0.86 -5.99
CA MET A 26 3.02 -0.01 -5.42
C MET A 26 2.06 -0.75 -4.46
N PRO A 27 1.56 -1.97 -4.77
CA PRO A 27 0.78 -2.76 -3.81
C PRO A 27 1.52 -3.06 -2.51
N ALA A 28 2.82 -3.40 -2.59
CA ALA A 28 3.64 -3.67 -1.41
C ALA A 28 3.92 -2.39 -0.62
N THR A 29 4.15 -1.26 -1.28
CA THR A 29 4.30 0.04 -0.62
C THR A 29 3.05 0.40 0.19
N LEU A 30 1.85 0.28 -0.39
CA LEU A 30 0.61 0.53 0.34
C LEU A 30 0.40 -0.43 1.52
N LEU A 31 0.83 -1.69 1.37
CA LEU A 31 0.78 -2.67 2.45
C LEU A 31 1.69 -2.27 3.62
N VAL A 32 2.93 -1.87 3.34
CA VAL A 32 3.88 -1.40 4.37
C VAL A 32 3.38 -0.12 5.02
N ILE A 33 2.87 0.84 4.24
CA ILE A 33 2.28 2.06 4.79
C ILE A 33 1.12 1.75 5.72
N ALA A 34 0.26 0.78 5.37
CA ALA A 34 -0.84 0.39 6.24
C ALA A 34 -0.34 -0.14 7.59
N ASP A 35 0.75 -0.91 7.64
CA ASP A 35 1.36 -1.40 8.88
C ASP A 35 1.85 -0.25 9.79
N CYS A 36 2.31 0.86 9.21
CA CYS A 36 2.74 2.03 9.96
C CYS A 36 1.62 2.74 10.75
N ILE A 37 0.33 2.47 10.49
CA ILE A 37 -0.79 3.21 11.11
C ILE A 37 -0.84 3.01 12.64
N ASN A 38 -0.52 1.81 13.12
CA ASN A 38 -0.53 1.45 14.55
C ASN A 38 0.80 0.85 15.01
N SER A 39 1.87 1.06 14.24
CA SER A 39 3.20 0.58 14.59
C SER A 39 3.79 1.45 15.71
N ASP A 40 4.30 0.79 16.76
CA ASP A 40 5.03 1.43 17.87
C ASP A 40 6.37 2.03 17.41
N ASP A 41 6.89 1.58 16.26
CA ASP A 41 8.14 2.09 15.66
C ASP A 41 7.92 3.35 14.80
N SER A 42 6.67 3.78 14.62
CA SER A 42 6.31 4.97 13.84
C SER A 42 6.02 6.16 14.75
N THR A 43 6.46 7.37 14.34
CA THR A 43 6.06 8.59 15.06
C THR A 43 4.56 8.85 14.89
N PRO A 44 3.91 9.61 15.79
CA PRO A 44 2.50 9.97 15.64
C PRO A 44 2.18 10.65 14.30
N GLU A 45 3.09 11.50 13.80
CA GLU A 45 2.96 12.14 12.48
C GLU A 45 3.06 11.11 11.35
N GLY A 46 3.95 10.12 11.49
CA GLY A 46 4.08 8.99 10.56
C GLY A 46 2.80 8.14 10.51
N GLN A 47 2.23 7.81 11.67
CA GLN A 47 0.95 7.08 11.78
C GLN A 47 -0.20 7.86 11.12
N GLN A 48 -0.31 9.16 11.38
CA GLN A 48 -1.33 10.02 10.78
C GLN A 48 -1.17 10.12 9.25
N ARG A 49 0.07 10.26 8.77
CA ARG A 49 0.37 10.31 7.34
C ARG A 49 0.03 8.99 6.66
N ALA A 50 0.40 7.87 7.27
CA ALA A 50 0.05 6.54 6.79
C ALA A 50 -1.47 6.37 6.66
N LYS A 51 -2.22 6.78 7.69
CA LYS A 51 -3.68 6.76 7.66
C LYS A 51 -4.24 7.61 6.52
N ALA A 52 -3.71 8.82 6.32
CA ALA A 52 -4.14 9.72 5.26
C ALA A 52 -3.90 9.14 3.87
N VAL A 53 -2.73 8.51 3.63
CA VAL A 53 -2.42 7.82 2.37
C VAL A 53 -3.42 6.70 2.09
N ILE A 54 -3.71 5.84 3.07
CA ILE A 54 -4.66 4.74 2.89
C ILE A 54 -6.07 5.28 2.65
N THR A 55 -6.50 6.32 3.36
CA THR A 55 -7.80 6.96 3.14
C THR A 55 -7.93 7.54 1.73
N GLU A 56 -6.89 8.21 1.21
CA GLU A 56 -6.91 8.75 -0.15
C GLU A 56 -6.92 7.64 -1.21
N PHE A 57 -6.13 6.59 -1.03
CA PHE A 57 -6.15 5.43 -1.92
C PHE A 57 -7.56 4.79 -2.00
N VAL A 58 -8.22 4.60 -0.84
CA VAL A 58 -9.60 4.12 -0.80
C VAL A 58 -10.56 5.09 -1.49
N ALA A 59 -10.37 6.40 -1.35
CA ALA A 59 -11.18 7.40 -2.05
C ALA A 59 -11.03 7.28 -3.59
N MET A 60 -9.83 6.99 -4.10
CA MET A 60 -9.62 6.70 -5.52
C MET A 60 -10.41 5.47 -5.96
N LEU A 61 -10.40 4.39 -5.18
CA LEU A 61 -11.19 3.18 -5.45
C LEU A 61 -12.71 3.44 -5.45
N ARG A 62 -13.19 4.29 -4.54
CA ARG A 62 -14.60 4.68 -4.48
C ARG A 62 -15.03 5.48 -5.69
N LYS A 63 -14.19 6.39 -6.19
CA LYS A 63 -14.48 7.20 -7.40
C LYS A 63 -14.72 6.33 -8.64
N ILE A 64 -14.04 5.18 -8.73
CA ILE A 64 -14.22 4.21 -9.81
C ILE A 64 -15.21 3.09 -9.48
N HIS A 65 -15.95 3.21 -8.38
CA HIS A 65 -16.93 2.21 -7.90
C HIS A 65 -16.34 0.80 -7.75
N TRP A 66 -15.09 0.68 -7.29
CA TRP A 66 -14.43 -0.62 -7.16
C TRP A 66 -15.12 -1.49 -6.08
N PRO A 67 -15.56 -2.73 -6.37
CA PRO A 67 -16.50 -3.47 -5.51
C PRO A 67 -16.03 -3.82 -4.10
N GLN A 68 -14.73 -3.84 -3.82
CA GLN A 68 -14.21 -4.23 -2.50
C GLN A 68 -13.55 -3.05 -1.75
N ALA A 69 -13.89 -1.81 -2.12
CA ALA A 69 -13.24 -0.62 -1.54
C ALA A 69 -13.40 -0.55 -0.02
N GLU A 70 -14.61 -0.80 0.50
CA GLU A 70 -14.89 -0.83 1.94
C GLU A 70 -14.16 -1.96 2.68
N TYR A 71 -14.01 -3.10 2.00
CA TYR A 71 -13.25 -4.23 2.52
C TYR A 71 -11.76 -3.84 2.68
N LEU A 72 -11.14 -3.27 1.66
CA LEU A 72 -9.75 -2.81 1.75
C LEU A 72 -9.58 -1.72 2.81
N GLU A 73 -10.50 -0.76 2.89
CA GLU A 73 -10.48 0.27 3.93
C GLU A 73 -10.48 -0.33 5.34
N THR A 74 -11.42 -1.24 5.61
CA THR A 74 -11.58 -1.88 6.91
C THR A 74 -10.30 -2.59 7.35
N TRP A 75 -9.64 -3.29 6.44
CA TRP A 75 -8.47 -4.10 6.78
C TRP A 75 -7.17 -3.30 6.79
N LEU A 76 -6.99 -2.34 5.88
CA LEU A 76 -5.78 -1.52 5.84
C LEU A 76 -5.74 -0.52 7.00
N LEU A 77 -6.86 0.12 7.35
CA LEU A 77 -6.91 1.09 8.45
C LEU A 77 -6.79 0.47 9.85
N ARG A 78 -6.77 -0.86 9.97
CA ARG A 78 -6.50 -1.55 11.25
C ARG A 78 -5.04 -1.50 11.67
N GLY A 79 -4.12 -1.14 10.79
CA GLY A 79 -2.70 -1.00 11.15
C GLY A 79 -1.98 -2.32 11.47
N ASN A 80 -2.48 -3.43 10.94
CA ASN A 80 -1.82 -4.75 11.01
C ASN A 80 -2.29 -5.59 9.80
N PRO A 81 -1.81 -5.26 8.60
CA PRO A 81 -2.30 -5.87 7.38
C PRO A 81 -1.77 -7.30 7.21
N ASP A 82 -2.68 -8.26 7.02
CA ASP A 82 -2.29 -9.61 6.60
C ASP A 82 -1.84 -9.58 5.13
N ALA A 83 -0.52 -9.61 4.93
CA ALA A 83 0.12 -9.57 3.62
C ALA A 83 -0.40 -10.65 2.66
N ARG A 84 -0.64 -11.88 3.14
CA ARG A 84 -1.10 -12.99 2.28
C ARG A 84 -2.51 -12.73 1.75
N ARG A 85 -3.34 -12.11 2.57
CA ARG A 85 -4.74 -11.80 2.24
C ARG A 85 -4.87 -10.51 1.44
N LEU A 86 -4.12 -9.48 1.80
CA LEU A 86 -4.32 -8.13 1.29
C LEU A 86 -3.48 -7.82 0.06
N LEU A 87 -2.28 -8.41 -0.10
CA LEU A 87 -1.43 -8.14 -1.26
C LEU A 87 -2.12 -8.49 -2.59
N PRO A 88 -2.78 -9.67 -2.77
CA PRO A 88 -3.51 -9.95 -4.00
C PRO A 88 -4.67 -8.97 -4.28
N ALA A 89 -5.32 -8.46 -3.22
CA ALA A 89 -6.41 -7.49 -3.36
C ALA A 89 -5.86 -6.11 -3.74
N LEU A 90 -4.74 -5.69 -3.13
CA LEU A 90 -4.02 -4.47 -3.47
C LEU A 90 -3.48 -4.50 -4.89
N VAL A 91 -2.96 -5.63 -5.38
CA VAL A 91 -2.54 -5.76 -6.79
C VAL A 91 -3.68 -5.43 -7.74
N LYS A 92 -4.86 -6.02 -7.52
CA LYS A 92 -6.05 -5.75 -8.36
C LYS A 92 -6.56 -4.32 -8.21
N ALA A 93 -6.51 -3.77 -7.00
CA ALA A 93 -6.97 -2.42 -6.71
C ALA A 93 -6.06 -1.37 -7.34
N VAL A 94 -4.75 -1.53 -7.23
CA VAL A 94 -3.75 -0.67 -7.88
C VAL A 94 -3.85 -0.76 -9.41
N ASP A 95 -4.04 -1.95 -9.96
CA ASP A 95 -4.26 -2.13 -11.40
C ASP A 95 -5.53 -1.42 -11.89
N ALA A 96 -6.62 -1.52 -11.11
CA ALA A 96 -7.89 -0.86 -11.43
C ALA A 96 -7.81 0.68 -11.39
N VAL A 97 -6.98 1.24 -10.51
CA VAL A 97 -6.74 2.69 -10.43
C VAL A 97 -5.70 3.16 -11.45
N GLY A 98 -4.71 2.33 -11.74
CA GLY A 98 -3.53 2.65 -12.54
C GLY A 98 -2.32 3.00 -11.66
N GLN A 99 -1.19 2.31 -11.91
CA GLN A 99 0.04 2.48 -11.11
C GLN A 99 0.56 3.91 -11.08
N MET A 100 0.46 4.64 -12.21
CA MET A 100 0.91 6.03 -12.30
C MET A 100 0.06 6.96 -11.42
N GLU A 101 -1.25 6.75 -11.37
CA GLU A 101 -2.15 7.55 -10.53
C GLU A 101 -1.89 7.32 -9.04
N VAL A 102 -1.69 6.05 -8.65
CA VAL A 102 -1.30 5.69 -7.27
C VAL A 102 0.07 6.28 -6.92
N GLY A 103 1.05 6.21 -7.83
CA GLY A 103 2.38 6.80 -7.63
C GLY A 103 2.34 8.32 -7.48
N ASN A 104 1.58 9.01 -8.33
CA ASN A 104 1.36 10.45 -8.23
C ASN A 104 0.70 10.84 -6.91
N MET A 105 -0.27 10.05 -6.44
CA MET A 105 -0.90 10.25 -5.13
C MET A 105 0.10 10.10 -3.99
N LEU A 106 0.93 9.05 -4.00
CA LEU A 106 1.95 8.84 -2.99
C LEU A 106 2.98 9.98 -2.96
N ASN A 107 3.47 10.43 -4.13
CA ASN A 107 4.41 11.54 -4.21
C ASN A 107 3.81 12.81 -3.60
N ARG A 108 2.57 13.18 -3.94
CA ARG A 108 1.90 14.36 -3.33
C ARG A 108 1.79 14.26 -1.81
N MET A 109 1.51 13.07 -1.29
CA MET A 109 1.34 12.84 0.15
C MET A 109 2.67 12.77 0.91
N MET A 110 3.78 12.48 0.22
CA MET A 110 5.13 12.46 0.78
C MET A 110 5.84 13.80 0.66
N GLU A 111 5.67 14.51 -0.47
CA GLU A 111 6.27 15.81 -0.80
C GLU A 111 5.49 17.00 -0.22
N GLY A 112 4.36 16.79 0.44
CA GLY A 112 3.59 17.84 1.14
C GLY A 112 4.28 18.45 2.38
N LEU A 113 5.61 18.58 2.35
CA LEU A 113 6.48 19.28 3.31
C LEU A 113 7.23 20.40 2.60
#